data_AF-A0A2T1HMC5-F1
#
_entry.id   AF-A0A2T1HMC5-F1
#
_cell.length_a   1.000
_cell.length_b   1.000
_cell.length_c   1.000
_cell.angle_alpha   90.00
_cell.angle_beta   90.00
_cell.angle_gamma   90.00
#
_symmetry.space_group_name_H-M   'P 1'
#
loop_
_entity.id
_entity.type
_entity.pdbx_description
1 polymer ?
#
loop_
_entity_poly.entity_id
_entity_poly.type
_entity_poly.pdbx_seq_one_letter_code
_entity_poly.pdbx_strand_id
1 'polypeptide(L)'
;MPALKTQTTTYAAPPAIPANGRARGFTPAPQEPAATEDIARYIAQMTTEMAALARSANLDLLAYFLEMAKIEANVTARRATPA
;
A
#
# COMPACT_ATOMS: atom_id res chain seq x y z
N MET A 1 11.77 -27.37 31.39
CA MET A 1 10.97 -27.12 30.17
C MET A 1 10.76 -25.61 30.05
N PRO A 2 11.47 -24.88 29.17
CA PRO A 2 11.22 -23.45 28.98
C PRO A 2 9.95 -23.26 28.15
N ALA A 3 9.07 -22.36 28.59
CA ALA A 3 7.83 -22.02 27.91
C ALA A 3 8.12 -21.20 26.65
N LEU A 4 7.53 -21.60 25.51
CA LEU A 4 7.53 -20.84 24.25
C LEU A 4 6.82 -19.49 24.47
N LYS A 5 7.52 -18.39 24.18
CA LYS A 5 6.90 -17.06 24.07
C LYS A 5 6.17 -16.97 22.74
N THR A 6 4.85 -17.05 22.76
CA THR A 6 3.99 -16.79 21.61
C THR A 6 4.10 -15.31 21.22
N GLN A 7 4.85 -15.04 20.15
CA GLN A 7 4.79 -13.75 19.46
C GLN A 7 3.52 -13.75 18.61
N THR A 8 2.43 -13.27 19.20
CA THR A 8 1.22 -12.95 18.45
C THR A 8 1.49 -11.68 17.67
N THR A 9 1.91 -11.80 16.41
CA THR A 9 1.83 -10.70 15.45
C THR A 9 0.36 -10.34 15.30
N THR A 10 -0.06 -9.33 16.05
CA THR A 10 -1.38 -8.71 15.91
C THR A 10 -1.46 -8.11 14.52
N TYR A 11 -2.09 -8.83 13.60
CA TYR A 11 -2.61 -8.23 12.38
C TYR A 11 -3.70 -7.24 12.81
N ALA A 12 -3.33 -5.96 12.88
CA ALA A 12 -4.29 -4.91 13.20
C ALA A 12 -5.36 -4.91 12.11
N ALA A 13 -6.59 -5.23 12.50
CA ALA A 13 -7.73 -5.19 11.59
C ALA A 13 -7.79 -3.82 10.90
N PRO A 14 -8.12 -3.76 9.60
CA PRO A 14 -8.35 -2.47 8.94
C PRO A 14 -9.45 -1.73 9.73
N PRO A 15 -9.28 -0.43 10.00
CA PRO A 15 -10.26 0.31 10.79
C PRO A 15 -11.62 0.23 10.10
N ALA A 16 -12.62 -0.22 10.86
CA ALA A 16 -14.00 -0.30 10.39
C ALA A 16 -14.41 1.07 9.85
N ILE A 17 -14.89 1.13 8.60
CA ILE A 17 -15.42 2.37 8.02
C ILE A 17 -16.73 2.69 8.74
N PRO A 18 -16.82 3.77 9.55
CA PRO A 18 -18.07 4.14 10.17
C PRO A 18 -19.00 4.73 9.12
N ALA A 19 -20.21 4.18 9.02
CA ALA A 19 -21.21 4.46 7.99
C ALA A 19 -21.88 5.86 8.05
N ASN A 20 -21.20 6.90 8.55
CA ASN A 20 -21.80 8.24 8.73
C ASN A 20 -21.03 9.35 7.99
N GLY A 21 -21.34 9.52 6.72
CA GLY A 21 -22.03 10.73 6.21
C GLY A 21 -21.41 12.13 6.35
N ARG A 22 -20.14 12.29 6.72
CA ARG A 22 -19.42 13.57 6.51
C ARG A 22 -18.01 13.29 6.04
N ALA A 23 -17.69 13.75 4.84
CA ALA A 23 -16.34 13.79 4.27
C ALA A 23 -15.45 14.66 5.17
N ARG A 24 -15.01 14.09 6.30
CA ARG A 24 -13.95 14.66 7.12
C ARG A 24 -12.69 14.46 6.28
N GLY A 25 -12.16 15.57 5.75
CA GLY A 25 -10.96 15.55 4.93
C GLY A 25 -9.92 14.64 5.56
N PHE A 26 -9.45 13.68 4.77
CA PHE A 26 -8.29 12.88 5.10
C PHE A 26 -7.14 13.87 5.28
N THR A 27 -6.91 14.29 6.51
CA THR A 27 -5.67 14.94 6.90
C THR A 27 -4.79 13.78 7.34
N PRO A 28 -3.91 13.25 6.46
CA PRO A 28 -2.94 12.28 6.92
C PRO A 28 -2.16 12.96 8.04
N ALA A 29 -2.16 12.35 9.22
CA ALA A 29 -1.17 12.70 10.23
C ALA A 29 0.22 12.64 9.59
N PRO A 30 1.22 13.42 10.08
CA PRO A 30 2.58 13.36 9.56
C PRO A 30 3.02 11.89 9.49
N GLN A 31 3.06 11.33 8.28
CA GLN A 31 3.48 9.95 8.10
C GLN A 31 4.98 9.94 8.32
N GLU A 32 5.45 9.12 9.25
CA GLU A 32 6.88 8.88 9.38
C GLU A 32 7.42 8.42 8.01
N PRO A 33 8.57 8.93 7.55
CA PRO A 33 9.09 8.64 6.21
C PRO A 33 9.23 7.13 5.95
N ALA A 34 9.54 6.34 6.98
CA ALA A 34 9.55 4.87 6.91
C ALA A 34 8.16 4.29 6.53
N ALA A 35 7.07 4.82 7.08
CA ALA A 35 5.72 4.40 6.74
C ALA A 35 5.37 4.76 5.29
N THR A 36 5.80 5.92 4.79
CA THR A 36 5.55 6.31 3.38
C THR A 36 6.34 5.44 2.40
N GLU A 37 7.59 5.09 2.72
CA GLU A 37 8.41 4.17 1.92
C GLU A 37 7.78 2.78 1.82
N ASP A 38 7.36 2.22 2.96
CA ASP A 38 6.76 0.89 3.03
C ASP A 38 5.42 0.83 2.30
N ILE A 39 4.57 1.85 2.47
CA ILE A 39 3.30 1.98 1.71
C ILE A 39 3.58 2.04 0.22
N ALA A 40 4.56 2.83 -0.21
CA ALA A 40 4.90 2.98 -1.62
C ALA A 40 5.44 1.67 -2.23
N ARG A 41 6.29 0.93 -1.50
CA ARG A 41 6.75 -0.41 -1.92
C ARG A 41 5.59 -1.40 -2.05
N TYR A 42 4.68 -1.39 -1.07
CA TYR A 42 3.51 -2.25 -1.08
C TYR A 42 2.60 -1.98 -2.29
N ILE A 43 2.34 -0.71 -2.60
CA ILE A 43 1.58 -0.31 -3.79
C ILE A 43 2.29 -0.79 -5.07
N ALA A 44 3.61 -0.63 -5.17
CA ALA A 44 4.36 -1.08 -6.34
C ALA A 44 4.26 -2.61 -6.56
N GLN A 45 4.27 -3.40 -5.49
CA GLN A 45 4.08 -4.84 -5.57
C GLN A 45 2.66 -5.19 -6.05
N MET A 46 1.62 -4.67 -5.38
CA MET A 46 0.23 -4.98 -5.72
C MET A 46 -0.12 -4.59 -7.17
N THR A 47 0.32 -3.41 -7.60
CA THR A 47 0.05 -2.91 -8.96
C THR A 47 0.72 -3.77 -10.03
N THR A 48 1.87 -4.40 -9.72
CA THR A 48 2.53 -5.34 -10.62
C THR A 48 1.67 -6.59 -10.86
N GLU A 49 1.19 -7.20 -9.78
CA GLU A 49 0.33 -8.40 -9.86
C GLU A 49 -0.99 -8.08 -10.59
N MET A 50 -1.61 -6.94 -10.25
CA MET A 50 -2.84 -6.48 -10.92
C MET A 50 -2.62 -6.17 -12.41
N ALA A 51 -1.48 -5.60 -12.80
CA ALA A 51 -1.19 -5.30 -14.20
C ALA A 51 -1.05 -6.59 -15.03
N ALA A 52 -0.50 -7.66 -14.45
CA ALA A 52 -0.46 -8.97 -15.09
C ALA A 52 -1.87 -9.54 -15.29
N LEU A 53 -2.73 -9.46 -14.27
CA LEU A 53 -4.14 -9.87 -14.37
C LEU A 53 -4.91 -9.06 -15.41
N ALA A 54 -4.74 -7.73 -15.44
CA ALA A 54 -5.38 -6.85 -16.41
C ALA A 54 -4.99 -7.20 -17.86
N ARG A 55 -3.71 -7.50 -18.12
CA ARG A 55 -3.26 -7.99 -19.42
C ARG A 55 -3.88 -9.33 -19.79
N SER A 56 -3.94 -10.27 -18.85
CA SER A 56 -4.57 -11.58 -19.10
C SER A 56 -6.06 -11.47 -19.45
N ALA A 57 -6.72 -10.40 -18.99
CA ALA A 57 -8.11 -10.10 -19.25
C ALA A 57 -8.33 -9.14 -20.45
N ASN A 58 -7.28 -8.76 -21.20
CA ASN A 58 -7.33 -7.77 -22.29
C ASN A 58 -7.87 -6.39 -21.85
N LEU A 59 -7.60 -5.99 -20.61
CA LEU A 59 -7.95 -4.67 -20.07
C LEU A 59 -6.77 -3.71 -20.24
N ASP A 60 -6.40 -3.41 -21.49
CA ASP A 60 -5.13 -2.75 -21.83
C ASP A 60 -4.95 -1.37 -21.18
N LEU A 61 -6.01 -0.55 -21.18
CA LEU A 61 -5.97 0.77 -20.56
C LEU A 61 -5.78 0.68 -19.03
N LEU A 62 -6.39 -0.32 -18.39
CA LEU A 62 -6.20 -0.56 -16.96
C LEU A 62 -4.78 -1.03 -16.66
N ALA A 63 -4.25 -1.96 -17.46
CA ALA A 63 -2.87 -2.42 -17.34
C ALA A 63 -1.89 -1.23 -17.46
N TYR A 64 -2.13 -0.33 -18.42
CA TYR A 64 -1.35 0.89 -18.56
C TYR A 64 -1.37 1.75 -17.29
N PHE A 65 -2.55 2.04 -16.73
CA PHE A 65 -2.63 2.84 -15.50
C PHE A 65 -1.94 2.19 -14.31
N LEU A 66 -2.02 0.86 -14.19
CA LEU A 66 -1.35 0.12 -13.12
C LEU A 66 0.18 0.18 -13.25
N GLU A 67 0.71 0.12 -14.47
CA GLU A 67 2.15 0.32 -14.70
C GLU A 67 2.59 1.75 -14.38
N MET A 68 1.78 2.75 -14.71
CA MET A 68 2.07 4.15 -14.33
C MET A 68 2.06 4.33 -12.81
N ALA A 69 1.05 3.77 -12.13
CA ALA A 69 0.97 3.79 -10.66
C ALA A 69 2.18 3.10 -10.01
N LYS A 70 2.64 1.98 -10.57
CA LYS A 70 3.87 1.30 -10.12
C LYS A 70 5.11 2.19 -10.23
N ILE A 71 5.25 2.93 -11.34
CA ILE A 71 6.39 3.85 -11.53
C ILE A 71 6.35 4.96 -10.48
N GLU A 72 5.19 5.58 -10.26
CA GLU A 72 5.00 6.64 -9.27
C GLU A 72 5.30 6.16 -7.84
N ALA A 73 4.82 4.97 -7.48
CA ALA A 73 5.07 4.35 -6.20
C ALA A 73 6.58 4.07 -5.98
N ASN A 74 7.29 3.56 -7.00
CA ASN A 74 8.73 3.34 -6.92
C ASN A 74 9.53 4.65 -6.78
N VAL A 75 9.12 5.72 -7.48
CA VAL A 75 9.72 7.04 -7.34
C VAL A 75 9.51 7.59 -5.92
N THR A 76 8.31 7.37 -5.36
CA THR A 76 7.96 7.80 -4.00
C THR A 76 8.79 7.06 -2.96
N ALA A 77 8.91 5.73 -3.07
CA ALA A 77 9.72 4.92 -2.16
C ALA A 77 11.19 5.38 -2.13
N ARG A 78 11.78 5.70 -3.29
CA ARG A 78 13.17 6.19 -3.38
C ARG A 78 13.37 7.57 -2.77
N ARG A 79 12.34 8.43 -2.81
CA ARG A 79 12.38 9.77 -2.20
C ARG A 79 12.19 9.73 -0.69
N ALA A 80 11.54 8.69 -0.18
CA ALA A 80 11.25 8.52 1.23
C ALA A 80 12.44 8.01 2.06
N THR A 81 13.48 7.46 1.43
CA THR A 81 14.75 7.11 2.08
C THR A 81 15.68 8.33 2.15
N PRO A 82 15.79 9.06 3.28
CA PRO A 82 16.85 10.06 3.43
C PRO A 82 18.21 9.36 3.53
N ALA A 83 19.24 9.99 2.93
CA ALA A 83 20.63 9.54 2.97
C ALA A 83 21.26 9.67 4.37
#